data_AF-A0A2L0MX93-F1
#
_entry.id   AF-A0A2L0MX93-F1
#
_cell.length_a   1.000
_cell.length_b   1.000
_cell.length_c   1.000
_cell.angle_alpha   90.00
_cell.angle_beta   90.00
_cell.angle_gamma   90.00
#
_symmetry.space_group_name_H-M   'P 1'
#
loop_
_entity.id
_entity.type
_entity.pdbx_description
1 polymer ?
#
loop_
_entity_poly.entity_id
_entity_poly.type
_entity_poly.pdbx_seq_one_letter_code
_entity_poly.pdbx_strand_id
1 'polypeptide(L)'
;MTGPGLPDRAEVVEILAAFGQRAADSVPEELGSLELTWLIAEFEQRYGIEADLDDEAFEAIRTVDDATAVLRAAVLADAASAPAAPVPATPGAAPS
;
A
#
# COMPACT_ATOMS: atom_id res chain seq x y z
N MET A 1 -16.33 1.21 -8.17
CA MET A 1 -15.70 0.02 -7.54
C MET A 1 -15.14 0.51 -6.23
N THR A 2 -15.60 -0.02 -5.09
CA THR A 2 -15.01 0.31 -3.79
C THR A 2 -13.52 0.04 -3.88
N GLY A 3 -12.68 1.03 -3.53
CA GLY A 3 -11.23 0.85 -3.53
C GLY A 3 -10.85 -0.38 -2.70
N PRO A 4 -9.69 -1.00 -2.95
CA PRO A 4 -9.21 -2.08 -2.11
C PRO A 4 -9.26 -1.62 -0.64
N GLY A 5 -9.75 -2.49 0.24
CA GLY A 5 -9.71 -2.23 1.69
C GLY A 5 -8.26 -2.10 2.17
N LEU A 6 -8.05 -1.87 3.46
CA LEU A 6 -6.68 -1.89 3.98
C LEU A 6 -6.04 -3.25 3.73
N PRO A 7 -4.76 -3.29 3.33
CA PRO A 7 -4.10 -4.55 3.11
C PRO A 7 -4.02 -5.37 4.39
N ASP A 8 -4.06 -6.68 4.18
CA ASP A 8 -3.92 -7.69 5.19
C ASP A 8 -2.87 -8.73 4.78
N ARG A 9 -2.46 -9.53 5.75
CA ARG A 9 -1.38 -10.50 5.57
C ARG A 9 -1.69 -11.52 4.46
N ALA A 10 -2.95 -11.93 4.31
CA ALA A 10 -3.31 -12.90 3.28
C ALA A 10 -3.10 -12.31 1.89
N GLU A 11 -3.47 -11.05 1.66
CA GLU A 11 -3.19 -10.37 0.40
C GLU A 11 -1.68 -10.32 0.10
N VAL A 12 -0.85 -9.95 1.09
CA VAL A 12 0.61 -9.90 0.93
C VAL A 12 1.17 -11.27 0.54
N VAL A 13 0.72 -12.33 1.21
CA VAL A 13 1.14 -13.71 0.91
C VAL A 13 0.72 -14.12 -0.51
N GLU A 14 -0.51 -13.83 -0.93
CA GLU A 14 -0.99 -14.16 -2.29
C GLU A 14 -0.15 -13.46 -3.37
N ILE A 15 0.20 -12.20 -3.15
CA ILE A 15 1.06 -11.42 -4.05
C ILE A 15 2.47 -12.03 -4.14
N LEU A 16 3.08 -12.37 -3.00
CA LEU A 16 4.40 -13.03 -2.95
C LEU A 16 4.40 -14.45 -3.53
N ALA A 17 3.28 -15.16 -3.39
CA ALA A 17 3.07 -16.47 -4.00
C ALA A 17 3.04 -16.35 -5.53
N ALA A 18 2.33 -15.35 -6.05
CA ALA A 18 2.28 -15.04 -7.47
C ALA A 18 3.65 -14.68 -8.04
N PHE A 19 4.45 -13.88 -7.31
CA PHE A 19 5.83 -13.55 -7.70
C PHE A 19 6.71 -14.77 -7.84
N GLY A 20 6.69 -15.66 -6.84
CA GLY A 20 7.52 -16.85 -6.82
C GLY A 20 6.95 -18.06 -7.57
N GLN A 21 5.81 -17.89 -8.25
CA GLN A 21 5.03 -18.97 -8.88
C GLN A 21 4.90 -20.21 -7.99
N ARG A 22 4.52 -19.98 -6.73
CA ARG A 22 4.38 -20.99 -5.67
C ARG A 22 3.00 -20.91 -5.03
N ALA A 23 2.63 -21.93 -4.27
CA ALA A 23 1.41 -21.87 -3.45
C ALA A 23 1.59 -20.89 -2.28
N ALA A 24 0.49 -20.29 -1.82
CA ALA A 24 0.47 -19.37 -0.67
C ALA A 24 1.11 -19.99 0.59
N ASP A 25 0.77 -21.24 0.91
CA ASP A 25 1.35 -21.97 2.05
C ASP A 25 2.84 -22.30 1.89
N SER A 26 3.42 -22.07 0.71
CA SER A 26 4.85 -22.25 0.41
C SER A 26 5.64 -20.93 0.40
N VAL A 27 4.99 -19.80 0.70
CA VAL A 27 5.67 -18.51 0.84
C VAL A 27 6.45 -18.51 2.16
N PRO A 28 7.77 -18.24 2.15
CA PRO A 28 8.56 -18.14 3.35
C PRO A 28 8.13 -16.91 4.18
N GLU A 29 8.27 -17.01 5.50
CA GLU A 29 8.02 -15.87 6.39
C GLU A 29 9.04 -14.75 6.18
N GLU A 30 10.30 -15.10 5.94
CA GLU A 30 11.36 -14.13 5.69
C GLU A 30 11.33 -13.63 4.24
N LEU A 31 11.49 -12.32 4.07
CA LEU A 31 11.50 -11.66 2.77
C LEU A 31 12.91 -11.34 2.32
N GLY A 32 13.24 -11.74 1.10
CA GLY A 32 14.41 -11.24 0.39
C GLY A 32 14.20 -9.82 -0.14
N SER A 33 15.30 -9.11 -0.38
CA SER A 33 15.26 -7.73 -0.90
C SER A 33 14.52 -7.61 -2.24
N LEU A 34 14.69 -8.58 -3.15
CA LEU A 34 14.00 -8.59 -4.43
C LEU A 34 12.48 -8.80 -4.29
N GLU A 35 12.08 -9.71 -3.39
CA GLU A 35 10.68 -9.96 -3.09
C GLU A 35 10.05 -8.71 -2.49
N LEU A 36 10.75 -8.03 -1.58
CA LEU A 36 10.30 -6.78 -0.99
C LEU A 36 10.17 -5.65 -2.02
N THR A 37 11.19 -5.41 -2.85
CA THR A 37 11.12 -4.39 -3.92
C THR A 37 9.95 -4.65 -4.86
N TRP A 38 9.75 -5.91 -5.27
CA TRP A 38 8.66 -6.26 -6.17
C TRP A 38 7.29 -6.10 -5.50
N LEU A 39 7.16 -6.54 -4.23
CA LEU A 39 5.95 -6.40 -3.44
C LEU A 39 5.52 -4.93 -3.31
N ILE A 40 6.46 -4.04 -3.01
CA ILE A 40 6.20 -2.59 -2.92
C ILE A 40 5.68 -2.05 -4.25
N ALA A 41 6.38 -2.35 -5.35
CA ALA A 41 5.96 -1.88 -6.68
C ALA A 41 4.56 -2.39 -7.07
N GLU A 42 4.24 -3.65 -6.79
CA GLU A 42 2.89 -4.20 -7.05
C GLU A 42 1.81 -3.48 -6.21
N PHE A 43 2.13 -3.16 -4.96
CA PHE A 43 1.23 -2.45 -4.05
C PHE A 43 0.98 -1.00 -4.49
N GLU A 44 2.03 -0.26 -4.84
CA GLU A 44 1.93 1.09 -5.40
C GLU A 44 1.00 1.11 -6.62
N GLN A 45 1.19 0.16 -7.53
CA GLN A 45 0.37 0.05 -8.75
C GLN A 45 -1.08 -0.32 -8.44
N ARG A 46 -1.32 -1.21 -7.47
CA ARG A 46 -2.67 -1.69 -7.12
C ARG A 46 -3.49 -0.67 -6.33
N TYR A 47 -2.85 0.01 -5.40
CA TYR A 47 -3.49 1.00 -4.53
C TYR A 47 -3.43 2.42 -5.12
N GLY A 48 -2.59 2.65 -6.14
CA GLY A 48 -2.40 3.96 -6.76
C GLY A 48 -1.68 4.94 -5.84
N ILE A 49 -0.80 4.44 -4.97
CA ILE A 49 -0.04 5.21 -3.97
C ILE A 49 1.43 5.25 -4.35
N GLU A 50 2.16 6.20 -3.79
CA GLU A 50 3.63 6.21 -3.75
C GLU A 50 4.05 5.86 -2.32
N ALA A 51 4.73 4.74 -2.13
CA ALA A 51 5.18 4.30 -0.82
C ALA A 51 6.49 5.04 -0.50
N ASP A 52 6.40 6.16 0.20
CA ASP A 52 7.54 6.93 0.69
C ASP A 52 8.23 6.16 1.84
N LEU A 53 9.06 5.19 1.46
CA LEU A 53 9.84 4.34 2.36
C LEU A 53 11.32 4.69 2.24
N ASP A 54 11.85 5.34 3.27
CA ASP A 54 13.29 5.58 3.40
C ASP A 54 14.07 4.26 3.57
N ASP A 55 15.38 4.30 3.32
CA ASP A 55 16.27 3.14 3.44
C ASP A 55 16.16 2.42 4.80
N GLU A 56 15.97 3.16 5.90
CA GLU A 56 15.79 2.56 7.24
C GLU A 56 14.50 1.74 7.33
N ALA A 57 13.40 2.22 6.75
CA ALA A 57 12.14 1.49 6.69
C ALA A 57 12.27 0.24 5.80
N PHE A 58 12.98 0.36 4.68
CA PHE A 58 13.24 -0.75 3.78
C PHE A 58 14.09 -1.84 4.45
N GLU A 59 15.11 -1.47 5.23
CA GLU A 59 15.99 -2.40 5.95
C GLU A 59 15.31 -3.08 7.15
N ALA A 60 14.30 -2.43 7.73
CA ALA A 60 13.54 -2.95 8.87
C ALA A 60 12.57 -4.07 8.47
N ILE A 61 12.16 -4.13 7.19
CA ILE A 61 11.23 -5.15 6.70
C ILE A 61 11.98 -6.46 6.44
N ARG A 62 11.78 -7.43 7.32
CA ARG A 62 12.41 -8.77 7.20
C ARG A 62 11.39 -9.88 7.06
N THR A 63 10.14 -9.63 7.45
CA THR A 63 9.07 -10.63 7.45
C THR A 63 7.85 -10.18 6.67
N VAL A 64 6.97 -11.13 6.36
CA VAL A 64 5.65 -10.87 5.78
C VAL A 64 4.82 -9.96 6.69
N ASP A 65 4.89 -10.17 8.00
CA ASP A 65 4.18 -9.32 8.97
C ASP A 65 4.71 -7.89 9.01
N ASP A 66 6.04 -7.69 8.94
CA ASP A 66 6.64 -6.34 8.85
C ASP A 66 6.16 -5.61 7.59
N ALA A 67 6.21 -6.28 6.44
CA ALA A 67 5.76 -5.73 5.17
C ALA A 67 4.28 -5.35 5.23
N THR A 68 3.44 -6.23 5.81
CA THR A 68 2.00 -5.97 5.97
C THR A 68 1.75 -4.72 6.80
N ALA A 69 2.47 -4.55 7.92
CA ALA A 69 2.32 -3.39 8.79
C ALA A 69 2.72 -2.09 8.07
N VAL A 70 3.85 -2.09 7.36
CA VAL A 70 4.36 -0.93 6.63
C VAL A 70 3.45 -0.54 5.46
N LEU A 71 3.04 -1.51 4.63
CA LEU A 71 2.16 -1.26 3.48
C LEU A 71 0.79 -0.74 3.92
N ARG A 72 0.25 -1.27 5.03
CA ARG A 72 -0.97 -0.73 5.64
C ARG A 72 -0.78 0.72 6.08
N ALA A 73 0.34 1.04 6.71
CA ALA A 73 0.62 2.41 7.15
C ALA A 73 0.72 3.37 5.95
N ALA A 74 1.36 2.95 4.85
CA ALA A 74 1.47 3.73 3.63
C ALA A 74 0.11 4.03 2.99
N VAL A 75 -0.78 3.02 2.87
CA VAL A 75 -2.15 3.22 2.35
C VAL A 75 -2.96 4.18 3.23
N LEU A 76 -2.80 4.11 4.56
CA LEU A 76 -3.44 5.04 5.48
C LEU A 76 -2.91 6.47 5.35
N ALA A 77 -1.60 6.62 5.17
CA ALA A 77 -0.95 7.92 5.01
C ALA A 77 -1.36 8.62 3.70
N ASP A 78 -1.45 7.88 2.60
CA ASP A 78 -1.95 8.39 1.33
C ASP A 78 -3.42 8.82 1.44
N ALA A 79 -4.28 7.98 2.04
CA ALA A 79 -5.68 8.29 2.25
C ALA A 79 -5.90 9.55 3.11
N ALA A 80 -4.99 9.83 4.06
CA ALA A 80 -5.01 11.05 4.87
C ALA A 80 -4.50 12.29 4.12
N SER A 81 -3.65 12.10 3.10
CA SER A 81 -3.03 13.17 2.30
C SER A 81 -3.89 13.59 1.10
N ALA A 82 -4.85 12.76 0.68
CA ALA A 82 -5.81 13.10 -0.35
C ALA A 82 -6.52 14.43 0.00
N PRO A 83 -6.52 15.44 -0.89
CA PRO A 83 -7.12 16.72 -0.58
C PRO A 83 -8.60 16.52 -0.27
N ALA A 84 -9.02 16.96 0.93
CA ALA A 84 -10.42 17.05 1.29
C ALA A 84 -11.16 17.72 0.12
N ALA A 85 -12.11 16.99 -0.47
CA ALA A 85 -12.81 17.40 -1.68
C ALA A 85 -13.20 18.89 -1.62
N PRO A 86 -13.02 19.65 -2.72
CA PRO A 86 -13.32 21.07 -2.70
C PRO A 86 -14.78 21.27 -2.29
N VAL A 87 -14.99 21.96 -1.16
CA VAL A 87 -16.31 22.47 -0.79
C VAL A 87 -16.81 23.30 -1.98
N PRO A 88 -18.00 23.03 -2.56
CA PRO A 88 -18.49 23.84 -3.65
C PRO A 88 -18.73 25.26 -3.10
N ALA A 89 -17.93 26.21 -3.59
CA ALA A 89 -18.13 27.62 -3.30
C ALA A 89 -19.49 28.02 -3.88
N THR A 90 -20.44 28.34 -3.01
CA THR A 90 -21.73 28.91 -3.39
C THR A 90 -21.47 30.20 -4.17
N PRO A 91 -21.95 30.36 -5.42
CA PRO A 91 -21.78 31.63 -6.13
C PRO A 91 -22.55 32.71 -5.37
N GLY A 92 -21.84 33.77 -4.99
CA GLY A 92 -22.39 34.90 -4.26
C GLY A 92 -23.55 35.55 -5.00
N ALA A 93 -24.67 35.73 -4.29
CA ALA A 93 -25.75 36.59 -4.73
C ALA A 93 -25.27 38.04 -4.74
N ALA A 94 -25.17 38.64 -5.93
CA ALA A 94 -24.96 40.07 -6.08
C ALA A 94 -26.27 40.83 -5.79
N PRO A 95 -26.28 41.91 -4.99
CA PRO A 95 -27.45 42.77 -4.87
C PRO A 95 -27.53 43.72 -6.08
N SER A 96 -28.75 43.99 -6.55
CA SER A 96 -29.09 45.07 -7.49
C SER A 96 -29.49 46.34 -6.75
#